data_AF-A0A1X2ER22-F1
#
_entry.id   AF-A0A1X2ER22-F1
#
_cell.length_a   1.000
_cell.length_b   1.000
_cell.length_c   1.000
_cell.angle_alpha   90.00
_cell.angle_beta   90.00
_cell.angle_gamma   90.00
#
_symmetry.space_group_name_H-M   'P 1'
#
loop_
_entity.id
_entity.type
_entity.pdbx_description
1 polymer ?
#
loop_
_entity_poly.entity_id
_entity_poly.type
_entity_poly.pdbx_seq_one_letter_code
_entity_poly.pdbx_strand_id
1 'polypeptide(L)'
;MTSVLTDPSRSDGDAANTPRSAVVGIMAGDGVQIGMLLDAEAPVSVMIDPLLTVVNNRLLELELAELTGAGRGRWVLCRVDGTALRSSQSLTEQQIYDGDRLWLRYVEDPEHRTPVIEHISTAVAVTLAKRFGSINPKIAVQIGISLVAGALLLVTALLGWWRYHHDTPLSAIYAGVVTVVVLVAATLMLIQARTSRDFRLADTMLVSSLPPLAMAAAAAVPGPFAAAHAALGFGVAGLAAVLMLRFTGRRLSIYSSVIVVSLAVTVTAVLRMTLLTSAVTLLTSVLLAAVFFYHTGASLCRWLAGIRLPVFPSATSHWVFETRPDLPTTVVTGHDDTPVLEGPESIRQVLLHAERARGLLSGLLFGLGVLIVVTTVALCDPHGDRRWLPVLIASLVAGFLVLRGRSFRDRWQAITVAMTAVFVVVGVVLRYIVGLQTPAMLSAGVAILLLVPAAGLIAAAVVPNTVYSPLFRKFVEWIEYLCLMPIFPLGLWLMNVYEAIRYR
;
A
#
# COMPACT_ATOMS: atom_id res chain seq x y z
N MET A 1 -84.33 32.94 -0.32
CA MET A 1 -83.03 32.27 -0.57
C MET A 1 -82.45 32.88 -1.83
N THR A 2 -81.57 33.88 -1.66
CA THR A 2 -80.11 33.80 -1.93
C THR A 2 -79.78 33.84 -3.42
N SER A 3 -78.90 34.67 -3.96
CA SER A 3 -78.26 35.94 -3.60
C SER A 3 -77.38 36.22 -4.81
N VAL A 4 -77.50 37.42 -5.39
CA VAL A 4 -76.57 37.93 -6.40
C VAL A 4 -75.20 38.06 -5.75
N LEU A 5 -74.14 37.57 -6.41
CA LEU A 5 -72.76 37.87 -6.05
C LEU A 5 -72.00 38.28 -7.30
N THR A 6 -71.55 39.53 -7.22
CA THR A 6 -70.72 40.32 -8.10
C THR A 6 -69.31 39.76 -8.24
N ASP A 7 -68.76 39.96 -9.44
CA ASP A 7 -67.36 39.81 -9.83
C ASP A 7 -66.44 40.73 -9.01
N PRO A 8 -65.19 40.35 -8.70
CA PRO A 8 -64.14 41.31 -8.42
C PRO A 8 -63.04 41.22 -9.48
N SER A 9 -63.02 42.23 -10.33
CA SER A 9 -61.84 43.01 -10.76
C SER A 9 -60.48 42.33 -10.58
N ARG A 10 -59.87 42.03 -11.72
CA ARG A 10 -58.42 41.89 -11.93
C ARG A 10 -57.71 43.10 -11.31
N SER A 11 -57.08 42.92 -10.16
CA SER A 11 -56.18 43.90 -9.58
C SER A 11 -54.83 43.79 -10.28
N ASP A 12 -54.58 44.68 -11.24
CA ASP A 12 -53.23 45.11 -11.60
C ASP A 12 -52.67 45.85 -10.38
N GLY A 13 -52.18 45.06 -9.42
CA GLY A 13 -51.54 45.52 -8.19
C GLY A 13 -50.09 45.09 -8.24
N ASP A 14 -49.22 46.05 -8.56
CA ASP A 14 -47.81 46.16 -8.18
C ASP A 14 -47.24 44.93 -7.44
N ALA A 15 -46.94 43.87 -8.21
CA ALA A 15 -46.15 42.75 -7.70
C ALA A 15 -44.72 43.26 -7.57
N ALA A 16 -44.42 43.81 -6.39
CA ALA A 16 -43.08 44.15 -5.96
C ALA A 16 -42.12 43.05 -6.44
N ASN A 17 -41.17 43.46 -7.27
CA ASN A 17 -40.21 42.66 -8.01
C ASN A 17 -39.46 41.71 -7.06
N THR A 18 -40.06 40.56 -6.76
CA THR A 18 -39.46 39.55 -5.89
C THR A 18 -38.45 38.85 -6.77
N PRO A 19 -37.14 38.84 -6.42
CA PRO A 19 -36.14 38.21 -7.27
C PRO A 19 -36.55 36.77 -7.52
N ARG A 20 -36.86 36.45 -8.78
CA ARG A 20 -37.20 35.08 -9.17
C ARG A 20 -35.95 34.25 -8.91
N SER A 21 -36.09 33.24 -8.07
CA SER A 21 -34.99 32.35 -7.75
C SER A 21 -35.19 30.99 -8.42
N ALA A 22 -34.08 30.36 -8.79
CA ALA A 22 -34.02 29.02 -9.31
C ALA A 22 -33.21 28.11 -8.38
N VAL A 23 -33.76 26.96 -8.01
CA VAL A 23 -33.08 25.92 -7.23
C VAL A 23 -32.38 24.98 -8.21
N VAL A 24 -31.06 25.07 -8.29
CA VAL A 24 -30.24 24.25 -9.18
C VAL A 24 -29.25 23.37 -8.42
N GLY A 25 -28.99 22.19 -8.97
CA GLY A 25 -27.98 21.27 -8.45
C GLY A 25 -26.60 21.58 -9.06
N ILE A 26 -25.69 22.09 -8.25
CA ILE A 26 -24.33 22.39 -8.68
C ILE A 26 -23.44 21.18 -8.45
N MET A 27 -22.88 20.66 -9.55
CA MET A 27 -21.89 19.60 -9.57
C MET A 27 -20.50 20.21 -9.46
N ALA A 28 -19.77 19.84 -8.41
CA ALA A 28 -18.45 20.35 -8.06
C ALA A 28 -17.47 19.22 -7.70
N GLY A 29 -16.20 19.40 -8.05
CA GLY A 29 -15.11 18.46 -7.70
C GLY A 29 -15.34 17.04 -8.26
N ASP A 30 -15.07 16.04 -7.43
CA ASP A 30 -15.21 14.59 -7.73
C ASP A 30 -16.68 14.12 -7.72
N GLY A 31 -17.61 14.92 -8.26
CA GLY A 31 -19.01 14.54 -8.46
C GLY A 31 -19.96 14.83 -7.29
N VAL A 32 -19.62 15.77 -6.40
CA VAL A 32 -20.53 16.21 -5.34
C VAL A 32 -21.62 17.11 -5.92
N GLN A 33 -22.89 16.82 -5.59
CA GLN A 33 -24.04 17.65 -5.96
C GLN A 33 -24.46 18.50 -4.75
N ILE A 34 -24.45 19.83 -4.91
CA ILE A 34 -24.88 20.79 -3.89
C ILE A 34 -26.10 21.53 -4.44
N GLY A 35 -27.25 21.41 -3.76
CA GLY A 35 -28.44 22.19 -4.11
C GLY A 35 -28.25 23.65 -3.69
N MET A 36 -28.44 24.58 -4.62
CA MET A 36 -28.29 26.01 -4.37
C MET A 36 -29.47 26.79 -4.93
N LEU A 37 -29.90 27.80 -4.16
CA LEU A 37 -30.86 28.78 -4.61
C LEU A 37 -30.09 29.95 -5.23
N LEU A 38 -30.32 30.15 -6.52
CA LEU A 38 -29.64 31.14 -7.36
C LEU A 38 -30.68 32.16 -7.85
N ASP A 39 -30.30 33.42 -8.02
CA ASP A 39 -31.13 34.43 -8.67
C ASP A 39 -31.26 34.12 -10.17
N ALA A 40 -32.48 33.96 -10.66
CA ALA A 40 -32.77 33.53 -12.02
C ALA A 40 -32.71 34.69 -13.03
N GLU A 41 -32.78 35.95 -12.57
CA GLU A 41 -32.77 37.15 -13.40
C GLU A 41 -31.42 37.88 -13.40
N ALA A 42 -30.59 37.65 -12.37
CA ALA A 42 -29.24 38.20 -12.33
C ALA A 42 -28.31 37.54 -13.38
N PRO A 43 -27.34 38.30 -13.94
CA PRO A 43 -26.31 37.74 -14.81
C PRO A 43 -25.43 36.72 -14.08
N VAL A 44 -25.13 35.61 -14.74
CA VAL A 44 -24.33 34.51 -14.17
C VAL A 44 -22.96 35.00 -13.64
N SER A 45 -22.34 36.02 -14.25
CA SER A 45 -21.04 36.56 -13.80
C SER A 45 -21.04 37.08 -12.37
N VAL A 46 -22.16 37.63 -11.88
CA VAL A 46 -22.26 38.20 -10.53
C VAL A 46 -22.32 37.11 -9.47
N MET A 47 -22.80 35.92 -9.86
CA MET A 47 -23.14 34.84 -8.96
C MET A 47 -22.00 33.84 -8.80
N ILE A 48 -21.06 33.77 -9.74
CA ILE A 48 -19.97 32.78 -9.76
C ILE A 48 -19.05 32.91 -8.54
N ASP A 49 -18.59 34.11 -8.18
CA ASP A 49 -17.63 34.28 -7.07
C ASP A 49 -18.25 33.96 -5.69
N PRO A 50 -19.46 34.45 -5.36
CA PRO A 50 -20.16 34.02 -4.15
C PRO A 50 -20.43 32.51 -4.11
N LEU A 51 -20.83 31.93 -5.24
CA LEU A 51 -21.11 30.51 -5.39
C LEU A 51 -19.86 29.67 -5.18
N LEU A 52 -18.71 30.09 -5.72
CA LEU A 52 -17.42 29.44 -5.49
C LEU A 52 -17.06 29.43 -4.00
N THR A 53 -17.29 30.54 -3.30
CA THR A 53 -17.02 30.64 -1.86
C THR A 53 -17.89 29.66 -1.05
N VAL A 54 -19.19 29.59 -1.37
CA VAL A 54 -20.13 28.68 -0.69
C VAL A 54 -19.80 27.21 -1.00
N VAL A 55 -19.52 26.88 -2.26
CA VAL A 55 -19.14 25.54 -2.69
C VAL A 55 -17.84 25.12 -2.03
N ASN A 56 -16.83 25.99 -1.98
CA ASN A 56 -15.56 25.70 -1.33
C ASN A 56 -15.71 25.48 0.18
N ASN A 57 -16.52 26.29 0.88
CA ASN A 57 -16.83 26.04 2.29
C ASN A 57 -17.49 24.67 2.50
N ARG A 58 -18.43 24.28 1.64
CA ARG A 58 -19.05 22.94 1.68
C ARG A 58 -18.07 21.82 1.37
N LEU A 59 -17.17 22.01 0.41
CA LEU A 59 -16.13 21.04 0.11
C LEU A 59 -15.17 20.87 1.29
N LEU A 60 -14.79 21.96 1.96
CA LEU A 60 -13.97 21.92 3.17
C LEU A 60 -14.66 21.21 4.33
N GLU A 61 -15.96 21.44 4.55
CA GLU A 61 -16.77 20.69 5.53
C GLU A 61 -16.79 19.18 5.21
N LEU A 62 -16.76 18.82 3.93
CA LEU A 62 -16.68 17.43 3.45
C LEU A 62 -15.24 16.88 3.39
N GLU A 63 -14.25 17.64 3.86
CA GLU A 63 -12.81 17.34 3.76
C GLU A 63 -12.32 17.06 2.32
N LEU A 64 -13.02 17.61 1.33
CA LEU A 64 -12.65 17.53 -0.09
C LEU A 64 -11.74 18.69 -0.49
N ALA A 65 -10.99 18.49 -1.57
CA ALA A 65 -10.10 19.52 -2.08
C ALA A 65 -10.88 20.75 -2.56
N GLU A 66 -10.41 21.93 -2.16
CA GLU A 66 -10.97 23.20 -2.59
C GLU A 66 -10.83 23.38 -4.11
N LEU A 67 -11.86 23.94 -4.75
CA LEU A 67 -11.79 24.32 -6.14
C LEU A 67 -10.89 25.55 -6.29
N THR A 68 -9.68 25.32 -6.80
CA THR A 68 -8.70 26.37 -7.08
C THR A 68 -8.43 26.43 -8.59
N GLY A 69 -8.40 27.66 -9.13
CA GLY A 69 -8.12 27.87 -10.55
C GLY A 69 -6.66 27.59 -10.85
N ALA A 70 -6.39 26.65 -11.76
CA ALA A 70 -5.03 26.30 -12.17
C ALA A 70 -4.57 27.21 -13.33
N GLY A 71 -4.18 28.46 -13.03
CA GLY A 71 -3.54 29.36 -14.02
C GLY A 71 -4.36 30.59 -14.38
N ARG A 72 -4.30 31.02 -15.65
CA ARG A 72 -5.11 32.12 -16.20
C ARG A 72 -6.35 31.52 -16.85
N GLY A 73 -7.51 31.90 -16.37
CA GLY A 73 -8.80 31.34 -16.75
C GLY A 73 -9.89 31.88 -15.84
N ARG A 74 -11.12 31.44 -16.07
CA ARG A 74 -12.29 31.87 -15.29
C ARG A 74 -13.16 30.67 -14.94
N TRP A 75 -13.82 30.76 -13.78
CA TRP A 75 -14.87 29.83 -13.43
C TRP A 75 -16.09 30.10 -14.31
N VAL A 76 -16.72 29.03 -14.79
CA VAL A 76 -17.93 29.10 -15.59
C VAL A 76 -18.87 27.97 -15.15
N LEU A 77 -20.17 28.26 -15.15
CA LEU A 77 -21.20 27.25 -15.01
C LEU A 77 -21.44 26.62 -16.38
N CYS A 78 -21.39 25.30 -16.47
CA CYS A 78 -21.66 24.54 -17.67
C CYS A 78 -22.90 23.68 -17.48
N ARG A 79 -23.63 23.39 -18.56
CA ARG A 79 -24.67 22.36 -18.55
C ARG A 79 -24.04 20.96 -18.48
N VAL A 80 -24.88 19.95 -18.27
CA VAL A 80 -24.45 18.53 -18.20
C VAL A 80 -23.74 18.05 -19.47
N ASP A 81 -24.09 18.61 -20.63
CA ASP A 81 -23.46 18.34 -21.92
C ASP A 81 -22.06 18.98 -22.08
N GLY A 82 -21.61 19.78 -21.11
CA GLY A 82 -20.33 20.49 -21.13
C GLY A 82 -20.38 21.86 -21.79
N THR A 83 -21.55 22.32 -22.27
CA THR A 83 -21.70 23.67 -22.84
C THR A 83 -21.61 24.72 -21.74
N ALA A 84 -20.72 25.70 -21.93
CA ALA A 84 -20.51 26.79 -20.98
C ALA A 84 -21.62 27.84 -21.11
N LEU A 85 -22.20 28.23 -19.97
CA LEU A 85 -23.17 29.32 -19.92
C LEU A 85 -22.49 30.66 -20.19
N ARG A 86 -23.24 31.54 -20.84
CA ARG A 86 -22.82 32.91 -21.13
C ARG A 86 -22.87 33.71 -19.83
N SER A 87 -21.72 34.29 -19.46
CA SER A 87 -21.56 35.02 -18.20
C SER A 87 -22.39 36.30 -18.13
N SER A 88 -22.71 36.91 -19.28
CA SER A 88 -23.48 38.16 -19.37
C SER A 88 -25.00 37.98 -19.35
N GLN A 89 -25.49 36.74 -19.44
CA GLN A 89 -26.91 36.41 -19.50
C GLN A 89 -27.38 35.81 -18.18
N SER A 90 -28.69 35.92 -17.90
CA SER A 90 -29.30 35.32 -16.71
C SER A 90 -29.57 33.82 -16.90
N LEU A 91 -29.95 33.14 -15.82
CA LEU A 91 -30.33 31.72 -15.89
C LEU A 91 -31.63 31.52 -16.68
N THR A 92 -32.58 32.45 -16.52
CA THR A 92 -33.88 32.41 -17.23
C THR A 92 -33.70 32.57 -18.74
N GLU A 93 -32.85 33.50 -19.18
CA GLU A 93 -32.54 33.72 -20.60
C GLU A 93 -31.89 32.49 -21.25
N GLN A 94 -31.16 31.71 -20.46
CA GLN A 94 -30.46 30.50 -20.90
C GLN A 94 -31.28 29.22 -20.67
N GLN A 95 -32.57 29.37 -20.34
CA GLN A 95 -33.54 28.28 -20.16
C GLN A 95 -33.07 27.27 -19.11
N ILE A 96 -32.60 27.77 -17.96
CA ILE A 96 -32.30 26.96 -16.79
C ILE A 96 -33.46 27.08 -15.81
N TYR A 97 -33.96 25.92 -15.38
CA TYR A 97 -35.14 25.83 -14.52
C TYR A 97 -34.81 25.13 -13.19
N ASP A 98 -35.78 25.16 -12.28
CA ASP A 98 -35.68 24.44 -11.02
C ASP A 98 -35.43 22.95 -11.24
N GLY A 99 -34.43 22.42 -10.52
CA GLY A 99 -34.00 21.04 -10.59
C GLY A 99 -32.90 20.77 -11.63
N ASP A 100 -32.55 21.74 -12.48
CA ASP A 100 -31.47 21.57 -13.45
C ASP A 100 -30.12 21.37 -12.76
N ARG A 101 -29.26 20.58 -13.42
CA ARG A 101 -27.91 20.27 -12.94
C ARG A 101 -26.86 21.01 -13.75
N LEU A 102 -26.01 21.76 -13.07
CA LEU A 102 -24.93 22.55 -13.67
C LEU A 102 -23.59 22.13 -13.11
N TRP A 103 -22.56 22.10 -13.95
CA TRP A 103 -21.19 21.86 -13.55
C TRP A 103 -20.46 23.18 -13.32
N LEU A 104 -19.83 23.35 -12.15
CA LEU A 104 -18.89 24.44 -11.94
C LEU A 104 -17.51 24.00 -12.43
N ARG A 105 -17.02 24.60 -13.52
CA ARG A 105 -15.73 24.25 -14.13
C ARG A 105 -14.83 25.46 -14.28
N TYR A 106 -13.54 25.24 -14.12
CA TYR A 106 -12.53 26.21 -14.47
C TYR A 106 -12.21 26.07 -15.96
N VAL A 107 -12.52 27.11 -16.74
CA VAL A 107 -12.19 27.17 -18.16
C VAL A 107 -10.94 28.02 -18.31
N GLU A 108 -9.86 27.40 -18.80
CA GLU A 108 -8.62 28.10 -19.13
C GLU A 108 -8.86 29.12 -20.25
N ASP A 109 -8.19 30.27 -20.14
CA ASP A 109 -8.27 31.32 -21.15
C ASP A 109 -7.64 30.81 -22.47
N PRO A 110 -8.39 30.80 -23.61
CA PRO A 110 -7.87 30.33 -24.89
C PRO A 110 -6.76 31.22 -25.45
N GLU A 111 -6.55 32.44 -24.94
CA GLU A 111 -5.44 33.31 -25.34
C GLU A 111 -4.09 32.81 -24.77
N HIS A 112 -3.61 31.69 -25.29
CA HIS A 112 -2.26 31.22 -25.05
C HIS A 112 -1.28 31.97 -25.96
N ARG A 113 -0.76 33.11 -25.51
CA ARG A 113 0.35 33.77 -26.20
C ARG A 113 1.60 32.90 -26.10
N THR A 114 1.91 32.20 -27.18
CA THR A 114 3.18 31.49 -27.31
C THR A 114 4.28 32.54 -27.47
N PRO A 115 5.25 32.64 -26.54
CA PRO A 115 6.33 33.59 -26.69
C PRO A 115 7.14 33.24 -27.94
N VAL A 116 7.33 34.20 -28.84
CA VAL A 116 8.23 34.07 -29.99
C VAL A 116 9.66 34.18 -29.44
N ILE A 117 10.39 33.07 -29.41
CA ILE A 117 11.78 33.03 -28.96
C ILE A 117 12.66 33.04 -30.21
N GLU A 118 13.36 34.15 -30.45
CA GLU A 118 14.18 34.36 -31.66
C GLU A 118 15.47 33.52 -31.66
N HIS A 119 15.99 33.20 -30.47
CA HIS A 119 17.23 32.44 -30.32
C HIS A 119 16.96 30.96 -30.01
N ILE A 120 17.52 30.08 -30.84
CA ILE A 120 17.42 28.61 -30.68
C ILE A 120 17.98 28.17 -29.33
N SER A 121 19.08 28.76 -28.86
CA SER A 121 19.67 28.44 -27.54
C SER A 121 18.70 28.67 -26.40
N THR A 122 18.00 29.82 -26.41
CA THR A 122 16.97 30.15 -25.42
C THR A 122 15.74 29.26 -25.58
N ALA A 123 15.31 28.96 -26.80
CA ALA A 123 14.18 28.08 -27.06
C ALA A 123 14.44 26.67 -26.54
N VAL A 124 15.63 26.12 -26.81
CA VAL A 124 16.10 24.83 -26.29
C VAL A 124 16.19 24.87 -24.76
N ALA A 125 16.79 25.90 -24.17
CA ALA A 125 16.90 26.03 -22.71
C ALA A 125 15.54 26.08 -22.01
N VAL A 126 14.60 26.89 -22.52
CA VAL A 126 13.23 26.99 -21.98
C VAL A 126 12.47 25.67 -22.16
N THR A 127 12.64 25.00 -23.30
CA THR A 127 11.98 23.72 -23.58
C THR A 127 12.53 22.60 -22.70
N LEU A 128 13.86 22.52 -22.50
CA LEU A 128 14.47 21.53 -21.61
C LEU A 128 14.17 21.83 -20.14
N ALA A 129 14.16 23.09 -19.71
CA ALA A 129 13.83 23.46 -18.33
C ALA A 129 12.39 23.10 -17.94
N LYS A 130 11.45 23.11 -18.92
CA LYS A 130 10.09 22.59 -18.72
C LYS A 130 10.04 21.07 -18.58
N ARG A 131 10.96 20.36 -19.25
CA ARG A 131 10.99 18.88 -19.30
C ARG A 131 11.80 18.26 -18.17
N PHE A 132 12.87 18.93 -17.73
CA PHE A 132 13.81 18.45 -16.73
C PHE A 132 13.88 19.45 -15.57
N GLY A 133 13.38 19.04 -14.42
CA GLY A 133 13.49 19.83 -13.20
C GLY A 133 14.92 19.83 -12.65
N SER A 134 15.39 20.98 -12.16
CA SER A 134 16.64 21.08 -11.40
C SER A 134 16.52 20.38 -10.04
N ILE A 135 17.66 20.04 -9.43
CA ILE A 135 17.70 19.51 -8.07
C ILE A 135 17.16 20.58 -7.13
N ASN A 136 15.95 20.33 -6.61
CA ASN A 136 15.36 21.16 -5.59
C ASN A 136 15.93 20.79 -4.21
N PRO A 137 16.03 21.73 -3.25
CA PRO A 137 16.47 21.46 -1.88
C PRO A 137 15.72 20.28 -1.24
N LYS A 138 14.44 20.16 -1.60
CA LYS A 138 13.54 19.08 -1.19
C LYS A 138 14.03 17.68 -1.63
N ILE A 139 14.54 17.55 -2.86
CA ILE A 139 15.09 16.29 -3.39
C ILE A 139 16.44 16.01 -2.74
N ALA A 140 17.28 17.04 -2.55
CA ALA A 140 18.57 16.90 -1.87
C ALA A 140 18.41 16.33 -0.45
N VAL A 141 17.43 16.81 0.33
CA VAL A 141 17.13 16.25 1.67
C VAL A 141 16.71 14.78 1.59
N GLN A 142 15.90 14.39 0.61
CA GLN A 142 15.48 12.99 0.44
C GLN A 142 16.66 12.09 0.10
N ILE A 143 17.57 12.55 -0.77
CA ILE A 143 18.81 11.83 -1.09
C ILE A 143 19.68 11.72 0.18
N GLY A 144 19.84 12.82 0.92
CA GLY A 144 20.60 12.83 2.18
C GLY A 144 20.11 11.79 3.19
N ILE A 145 18.79 11.73 3.43
CA ILE A 145 18.22 10.72 4.34
C ILE A 145 18.39 9.31 3.80
N SER A 146 18.26 9.10 2.48
CA SER A 146 18.50 7.78 1.90
C SER A 146 19.95 7.32 2.05
N LEU A 147 20.91 8.26 1.94
CA LEU A 147 22.33 7.98 2.14
C LEU A 147 22.63 7.64 3.60
N VAL A 148 22.03 8.39 4.55
CA VAL A 148 22.13 8.10 5.98
C VAL A 148 21.55 6.72 6.30
N ALA A 149 20.36 6.39 5.77
CA ALA A 149 19.77 5.07 5.96
C ALA A 149 20.66 3.93 5.42
N GLY A 150 21.28 4.13 4.25
CA GLY A 150 22.25 3.19 3.68
C GLY A 150 23.51 3.06 4.54
N ALA A 151 24.05 4.18 5.03
CA ALA A 151 25.20 4.19 5.92
C ALA A 151 24.90 3.47 7.25
N LEU A 152 23.71 3.64 7.83
CA LEU A 152 23.29 2.95 9.05
C LEU A 152 23.20 1.44 8.86
N LEU A 153 22.70 0.96 7.72
CA LEU A 153 22.72 -0.46 7.39
C LEU A 153 24.15 -1.00 7.29
N LEU A 154 25.04 -0.26 6.63
CA LEU A 154 26.45 -0.65 6.48
C LEU A 154 27.18 -0.68 7.83
N VAL A 155 26.98 0.35 8.67
CA VAL A 155 27.52 0.40 10.04
C VAL A 155 27.00 -0.78 10.86
N THR A 156 25.70 -1.07 10.78
CA THR A 156 25.10 -2.22 11.48
C THR A 156 25.76 -3.54 11.03
N ALA A 157 25.93 -3.73 9.72
CA ALA A 157 26.58 -4.93 9.17
C ALA A 157 28.05 -5.04 9.62
N LEU A 158 28.80 -3.94 9.61
CA LEU A 158 30.20 -3.90 10.05
C LEU A 158 30.34 -4.22 11.54
N LEU A 159 29.47 -3.64 12.38
CA LEU A 159 29.46 -3.93 13.83
C LEU A 159 29.07 -5.38 14.12
N GLY A 160 28.14 -5.94 13.34
CA GLY A 160 27.78 -7.36 13.41
C GLY A 160 28.92 -8.28 13.01
N TRP A 161 29.59 -7.98 11.90
CA TRP A 161 30.78 -8.70 11.45
C TRP A 161 31.90 -8.65 12.50
N TRP A 162 32.15 -7.47 13.08
CA TRP A 162 33.13 -7.32 14.16
C TRP A 162 32.76 -8.16 15.38
N ARG A 163 31.49 -8.10 15.82
CA ARG A 163 30.97 -8.86 16.97
C ARG A 163 31.03 -10.37 16.76
N TYR A 164 30.89 -10.83 15.52
CA TYR A 164 31.00 -12.24 15.16
C TYR A 164 32.42 -12.77 15.36
N HIS A 165 33.44 -11.99 14.98
CA HIS A 165 34.85 -12.38 15.12
C HIS A 165 35.45 -12.05 16.50
N HIS A 166 34.93 -11.04 17.19
CA HIS A 166 35.49 -10.55 18.45
C HIS A 166 34.42 -10.46 19.53
N ASP A 167 34.67 -11.13 20.66
CA ASP A 167 33.79 -11.08 21.84
C ASP A 167 34.05 -9.80 22.67
N THR A 168 33.75 -8.65 22.06
CA THR A 168 33.97 -7.33 22.66
C THR A 168 32.67 -6.54 22.79
N PRO A 169 32.46 -5.84 23.91
CA PRO A 169 31.25 -5.03 24.13
C PRO A 169 31.21 -3.76 23.27
N LEU A 170 32.30 -3.43 22.57
CA LEU A 170 32.42 -2.24 21.74
C LEU A 170 31.30 -2.15 20.70
N SER A 171 30.96 -3.26 20.06
CA SER A 171 29.88 -3.32 19.07
C SER A 171 28.52 -2.93 19.66
N ALA A 172 28.21 -3.35 20.90
CA ALA A 172 26.99 -2.97 21.60
C ALA A 172 26.98 -1.48 21.96
N ILE A 173 28.12 -0.95 22.43
CA ILE A 173 28.26 0.47 22.80
C ILE A 173 28.08 1.36 21.58
N TYR A 174 28.82 1.11 20.49
CA TYR A 174 28.73 1.92 19.28
C TYR A 174 27.35 1.81 18.61
N ALA A 175 26.78 0.61 18.52
CA ALA A 175 25.42 0.43 17.99
C ALA A 175 24.38 1.16 18.87
N GLY A 176 24.54 1.13 20.19
CA GLY A 176 23.68 1.85 21.13
C GLY A 176 23.76 3.36 20.95
N VAL A 177 24.96 3.93 20.89
CA VAL A 177 25.18 5.38 20.66
C VAL A 177 24.57 5.81 19.32
N VAL A 178 24.85 5.08 18.24
CA VAL A 178 24.28 5.36 16.91
C VAL A 178 22.75 5.32 16.96
N THR A 179 22.18 4.30 17.62
CA THR A 179 20.72 4.18 17.79
C THR A 179 20.12 5.38 18.50
N VAL A 180 20.70 5.79 19.63
CA VAL A 180 20.21 6.94 20.40
C VAL A 180 20.28 8.22 19.56
N VAL A 181 21.39 8.47 18.88
CA VAL A 181 21.56 9.67 18.03
C VAL A 181 20.52 9.71 16.90
N VAL A 182 20.33 8.60 16.20
CA VAL A 182 19.36 8.53 15.09
C VAL A 182 17.92 8.65 15.60
N LEU A 183 17.60 8.02 16.73
CA LEU A 183 16.26 8.07 17.32
C LEU A 183 15.93 9.49 17.80
N VAL A 184 16.88 10.18 18.45
CA VAL A 184 16.73 11.60 18.83
C VAL A 184 16.56 12.48 17.58
N ALA A 185 17.36 12.28 16.54
CA ALA A 185 17.22 13.04 15.31
C ALA A 185 15.84 12.79 14.64
N ALA A 186 15.39 11.54 14.59
CA ALA A 186 14.10 11.18 14.03
C ALA A 186 12.92 11.77 14.84
N THR A 187 12.98 11.75 16.18
CA THR A 187 11.94 12.35 17.01
C THR A 187 11.90 13.88 16.88
N LEU A 188 13.05 14.55 16.84
CA LEU A 188 13.12 15.99 16.57
C LEU A 188 12.51 16.34 15.20
N MET A 189 12.81 15.55 14.16
CA MET A 189 12.20 15.73 12.84
C MET A 189 10.69 15.50 12.86
N LEU A 190 10.18 14.54 13.64
CA LEU A 190 8.74 14.30 13.81
C LEU A 190 8.04 15.46 14.52
N ILE A 191 8.66 16.03 15.57
CA ILE A 191 8.11 17.18 16.31
C ILE A 191 8.02 18.43 15.42
N GLN A 192 9.03 18.63 14.56
CA GLN A 192 9.09 19.76 13.63
C GLN A 192 8.28 19.55 12.36
N ALA A 193 7.84 18.32 12.06
CA ALA A 193 7.09 18.03 10.84
C ALA A 193 5.77 18.79 10.80
N ARG A 194 5.49 19.41 9.66
CA ARG A 194 4.23 20.13 9.38
C ARG A 194 3.56 19.60 8.12
N THR A 195 4.34 19.14 7.15
CA THR A 195 3.83 18.61 5.88
C THR A 195 3.86 17.09 5.86
N SER A 196 2.94 16.44 5.13
CA SER A 196 2.97 15.00 4.84
C SER A 196 4.31 14.50 4.25
N ARG A 197 5.10 15.39 3.66
CA ARG A 197 6.46 15.09 3.19
C ARG A 197 7.48 15.03 4.33
N ASP A 198 7.45 16.00 5.24
CA ASP A 198 8.38 16.06 6.38
C ASP A 198 8.17 14.84 7.27
N PHE A 199 6.91 14.51 7.49
CA PHE A 199 6.47 13.27 8.10
C PHE A 199 6.98 12.01 7.40
N ARG A 200 7.02 11.97 6.06
CA ARG A 200 7.64 10.85 5.32
C ARG A 200 9.13 10.75 5.57
N LEU A 201 9.85 11.88 5.59
CA LEU A 201 11.29 11.95 5.80
C LEU A 201 11.66 11.53 7.24
N ALA A 202 10.91 12.01 8.22
CA ALA A 202 11.08 11.67 9.62
C ALA A 202 10.80 10.18 9.88
N ASP A 203 9.76 9.61 9.27
CA ASP A 203 9.51 8.17 9.36
C ASP A 203 10.64 7.32 8.76
N THR A 204 11.24 7.76 7.64
CA THR A 204 12.37 7.01 7.05
C THR A 204 13.57 7.00 7.98
N MET A 205 13.83 8.13 8.65
CA MET A 205 14.86 8.22 9.69
C MET A 205 14.53 7.29 10.87
N LEU A 206 13.27 7.28 11.31
CA LEU A 206 12.80 6.43 12.40
C LEU A 206 12.96 4.94 12.08
N VAL A 207 12.53 4.50 10.89
CA VAL A 207 12.70 3.12 10.43
C VAL A 207 14.19 2.74 10.34
N SER A 208 15.04 3.67 9.88
CA SER A 208 16.49 3.43 9.78
C SER A 208 17.20 3.25 11.12
N SER A 209 16.54 3.59 12.24
CA SER A 209 17.06 3.32 13.59
C SER A 209 16.89 1.86 14.04
N LEU A 210 16.02 1.07 13.39
CA LEU A 210 15.73 -0.31 13.79
C LEU A 210 16.95 -1.26 13.63
N PRO A 211 17.73 -1.23 12.53
CA PRO A 211 18.91 -2.07 12.39
C PRO A 211 19.99 -1.86 13.48
N PRO A 212 20.47 -0.64 13.76
CA PRO A 212 21.46 -0.45 14.83
C PRO A 212 20.87 -0.76 16.21
N LEU A 213 19.56 -0.55 16.43
CA LEU A 213 18.88 -0.93 17.67
C LEU A 213 18.89 -2.45 17.88
N ALA A 214 18.58 -3.21 16.82
CA ALA A 214 18.64 -4.67 16.84
C ALA A 214 20.07 -5.16 17.13
N MET A 215 21.07 -4.52 16.51
CA MET A 215 22.48 -4.88 16.73
C MET A 215 22.97 -4.53 18.14
N ALA A 216 22.55 -3.38 18.69
CA ALA A 216 22.88 -2.99 20.06
C ALA A 216 22.34 -4.02 21.07
N ALA A 217 21.09 -4.43 20.92
CA ALA A 217 20.46 -5.44 21.76
C ALA A 217 21.09 -6.84 21.57
N ALA A 218 21.39 -7.23 20.33
CA ALA A 218 22.04 -8.51 20.05
C ALA A 218 23.44 -8.58 20.65
N ALA A 219 24.25 -7.54 20.47
CA ALA A 219 25.63 -7.50 20.91
C ALA A 219 25.79 -7.35 22.44
N ALA A 220 24.75 -6.90 23.14
CA ALA A 220 24.73 -6.77 24.60
C ALA A 220 24.76 -8.14 25.33
N VAL A 221 24.39 -9.22 24.64
CA VAL A 221 24.47 -10.57 25.22
C VAL A 221 25.93 -10.99 25.36
N PRO A 222 26.38 -11.38 26.57
CA PRO A 222 27.73 -11.87 26.78
C PRO A 222 27.92 -13.26 26.17
N GLY A 223 29.14 -13.55 25.71
CA GLY A 223 29.54 -14.86 25.19
C GLY A 223 29.53 -14.97 23.66
N PRO A 224 29.86 -16.16 23.13
CA PRO A 224 30.02 -16.38 21.69
C PRO A 224 28.69 -16.22 20.95
N PHE A 225 28.76 -15.77 19.70
CA PHE A 225 27.58 -15.47 18.89
C PHE A 225 26.68 -16.70 18.74
N ALA A 226 25.48 -16.64 19.30
CA ALA A 226 24.56 -17.77 19.40
C ALA A 226 23.10 -17.33 19.23
N ALA A 227 22.18 -18.27 19.45
CA ALA A 227 20.75 -18.01 19.34
C ALA A 227 20.26 -16.92 20.31
N ALA A 228 20.87 -16.77 21.49
CA ALA A 228 20.50 -15.74 22.46
C ALA A 228 20.65 -14.31 21.91
N HIS A 229 21.72 -14.04 21.15
CA HIS A 229 21.96 -12.75 20.49
C HIS A 229 20.86 -12.44 19.48
N ALA A 230 20.45 -13.44 18.67
CA ALA A 230 19.35 -13.27 17.72
C ALA A 230 18.00 -13.06 18.43
N ALA A 231 17.74 -13.79 19.53
CA ALA A 231 16.50 -13.66 20.29
C ALA A 231 16.34 -12.23 20.86
N LEU A 232 17.37 -11.67 21.50
CA LEU A 232 17.29 -10.30 22.02
C LEU A 232 17.29 -9.26 20.91
N GLY A 233 18.17 -9.38 19.92
CA GLY A 233 18.23 -8.40 18.82
C GLY A 233 16.92 -8.24 18.07
N PHE A 234 16.36 -9.36 17.59
CA PHE A 234 15.09 -9.34 16.87
C PHE A 234 13.89 -9.10 17.80
N GLY A 235 13.94 -9.55 19.06
CA GLY A 235 12.89 -9.30 20.05
C GLY A 235 12.72 -7.81 20.33
N VAL A 236 13.84 -7.10 20.59
CA VAL A 236 13.83 -5.65 20.81
C VAL A 236 13.44 -4.91 19.53
N ALA A 237 13.93 -5.31 18.36
CA ALA A 237 13.54 -4.69 17.10
C ALA A 237 12.03 -4.87 16.79
N GLY A 238 11.48 -6.04 17.10
CA GLY A 238 10.04 -6.32 16.95
C GLY A 238 9.19 -5.48 17.89
N LEU A 239 9.58 -5.40 19.16
CA LEU A 239 8.88 -4.55 20.14
C LEU A 239 8.96 -3.06 19.77
N ALA A 240 10.14 -2.59 19.35
CA ALA A 240 10.33 -1.23 18.86
C ALA A 240 9.44 -0.94 17.64
N ALA A 241 9.35 -1.87 16.68
CA ALA A 241 8.48 -1.72 15.52
C ALA A 241 6.98 -1.67 15.91
N VAL A 242 6.53 -2.46 16.89
CA VAL A 242 5.16 -2.39 17.43
C VAL A 242 4.89 -1.04 18.08
N LEU A 243 5.83 -0.55 18.91
CA LEU A 243 5.71 0.74 19.58
C LEU A 243 5.68 1.90 18.57
N MET A 244 6.60 1.92 17.61
CA MET A 244 6.64 2.94 16.55
C MET A 244 5.35 2.91 15.72
N LEU A 245 4.85 1.72 15.37
CA LEU A 245 3.59 1.60 14.65
C LEU A 245 2.41 2.12 15.48
N ARG A 246 2.38 1.85 16.79
CA ARG A 246 1.33 2.32 17.70
C ARG A 246 1.34 3.84 17.87
N PHE A 247 2.52 4.47 17.97
CA PHE A 247 2.62 5.91 18.17
C PHE A 247 2.48 6.72 16.88
N THR A 248 3.00 6.23 15.76
CA THR A 248 2.96 6.98 14.49
C THR A 248 1.72 6.65 13.66
N GLY A 249 1.18 5.42 13.74
CA GLY A 249 0.02 4.98 12.96
C GLY A 249 0.23 4.95 11.43
N ARG A 250 1.47 5.14 10.96
CA ARG A 250 1.82 5.33 9.54
C ARG A 250 2.78 4.24 9.07
N ARG A 251 2.89 4.05 7.75
CA ARG A 251 3.77 3.05 7.10
C ARG A 251 3.59 1.62 7.61
N LEU A 252 2.33 1.21 7.69
CA LEU A 252 1.91 -0.10 8.19
C LEU A 252 2.65 -1.28 7.53
N SER A 253 2.95 -1.20 6.23
CA SER A 253 3.66 -2.26 5.50
C SER A 253 5.09 -2.49 5.98
N ILE A 254 5.84 -1.43 6.27
CA ILE A 254 7.24 -1.57 6.71
C ILE A 254 7.27 -2.17 8.11
N TYR A 255 6.53 -1.59 9.05
CA TYR A 255 6.53 -2.07 10.43
C TYR A 255 5.97 -3.49 10.54
N SER A 256 4.89 -3.83 9.84
CA SER A 256 4.37 -5.20 9.86
C SER A 256 5.36 -6.21 9.28
N SER A 257 6.14 -5.84 8.25
CA SER A 257 7.20 -6.73 7.73
C SER A 257 8.30 -6.99 8.76
N VAL A 258 8.75 -5.95 9.48
CA VAL A 258 9.73 -6.08 10.56
C VAL A 258 9.17 -6.92 11.69
N ILE A 259 7.92 -6.69 12.10
CA ILE A 259 7.27 -7.47 13.17
C ILE A 259 7.20 -8.95 12.80
N VAL A 260 6.84 -9.30 11.57
CA VAL A 260 6.76 -10.70 11.10
C VAL A 260 8.13 -11.38 11.13
N VAL A 261 9.17 -10.72 10.60
CA VAL A 261 10.54 -11.25 10.60
C VAL A 261 11.05 -11.38 12.03
N SER A 262 10.91 -10.34 12.84
CA SER A 262 11.35 -10.32 14.23
C SER A 262 10.66 -11.39 15.06
N LEU A 263 9.35 -11.58 14.90
CA LEU A 263 8.61 -12.61 15.61
C LEU A 263 9.11 -14.02 15.24
N ALA A 264 9.25 -14.30 13.94
CA ALA A 264 9.71 -15.62 13.49
C ALA A 264 11.15 -15.91 13.97
N VAL A 265 12.06 -14.94 13.87
CA VAL A 265 13.44 -15.11 14.31
C VAL A 265 13.54 -15.21 15.83
N THR A 266 12.78 -14.43 16.58
CA THR A 266 12.79 -14.49 18.06
C THR A 266 12.28 -15.84 18.54
N VAL A 267 11.15 -16.33 18.00
CA VAL A 267 10.59 -17.63 18.37
C VAL A 267 11.58 -18.76 18.05
N THR A 268 12.18 -18.75 16.86
CA THR A 268 13.13 -19.80 16.47
C THR A 268 14.43 -19.76 17.26
N ALA A 269 14.92 -18.55 17.59
CA ALA A 269 16.08 -18.36 18.44
C ALA A 269 15.83 -18.86 19.87
N VAL A 270 14.66 -18.56 20.45
CA VAL A 270 14.27 -19.07 21.77
C VAL A 270 14.15 -20.60 21.75
N LEU A 271 13.51 -21.18 20.73
CA LEU A 271 13.41 -22.64 20.60
C LEU A 271 14.78 -23.30 20.44
N ARG A 272 15.69 -22.70 19.65
CA ARG A 272 17.07 -23.20 19.53
C ARG A 272 17.82 -23.15 20.86
N MET A 273 17.59 -22.11 21.66
CA MET A 273 18.21 -21.93 22.97
C MET A 273 17.68 -22.91 24.02
N THR A 274 16.37 -23.20 24.03
CA THR A 274 15.73 -24.02 25.08
C THR A 274 15.70 -25.51 24.75
N LEU A 275 15.48 -25.88 23.49
CA LEU A 275 15.29 -27.27 23.06
C LEU A 275 16.51 -27.86 22.36
N LEU A 276 17.55 -27.04 22.08
CA LEU A 276 18.75 -27.44 21.33
C LEU A 276 18.44 -28.09 19.96
N THR A 277 17.26 -27.82 19.40
CA THR A 277 16.72 -28.46 18.19
C THR A 277 17.58 -28.19 16.97
N SER A 278 17.77 -29.19 16.10
CA SER A 278 18.62 -29.07 14.90
C SER A 278 18.28 -27.84 14.03
N ALA A 279 19.30 -27.26 13.38
CA ALA A 279 19.10 -26.11 12.50
C ALA A 279 18.15 -26.44 11.33
N VAL A 280 18.27 -27.64 10.76
CA VAL A 280 17.39 -28.12 9.67
C VAL A 280 15.93 -28.12 10.12
N THR A 281 15.64 -28.64 11.31
CA THR A 281 14.26 -28.68 11.83
C THR A 281 13.65 -27.30 12.06
N LEU A 282 14.43 -26.33 12.57
CA LEU A 282 13.93 -24.97 12.80
C LEU A 282 13.76 -24.19 11.50
N LEU A 283 14.71 -24.30 10.58
CA LEU A 283 14.60 -23.60 9.30
C LEU A 283 13.45 -24.18 8.45
N THR A 284 13.28 -25.51 8.48
CA THR A 284 12.17 -26.16 7.77
C THR A 284 10.82 -25.78 8.38
N SER A 285 10.70 -25.71 9.71
CA SER A 285 9.44 -25.29 10.35
C SER A 285 9.07 -23.85 10.03
N VAL A 286 10.05 -22.93 9.97
CA VAL A 286 9.84 -21.54 9.53
C VAL A 286 9.42 -21.48 8.08
N LEU A 287 10.06 -22.25 7.19
CA LEU A 287 9.70 -22.31 5.78
C LEU A 287 8.24 -22.78 5.61
N LEU A 288 7.86 -23.87 6.29
CA LEU A 288 6.50 -24.41 6.23
C LEU A 288 5.46 -23.42 6.80
N ALA A 289 5.78 -22.76 7.92
CA ALA A 289 4.93 -21.72 8.49
C ALA A 289 4.78 -20.54 7.51
N ALA A 290 5.87 -20.12 6.87
CA ALA A 290 5.84 -19.02 5.91
C ALA A 290 4.98 -19.36 4.69
N VAL A 291 5.10 -20.57 4.13
CA VAL A 291 4.25 -21.06 3.03
C VAL A 291 2.78 -21.10 3.45
N PHE A 292 2.47 -21.56 4.67
CA PHE A 292 1.11 -21.55 5.21
C PHE A 292 0.53 -20.13 5.32
N PHE A 293 1.31 -19.17 5.81
CA PHE A 293 0.87 -17.77 5.90
C PHE A 293 0.81 -17.06 4.54
N TYR A 294 1.55 -17.50 3.53
CA TYR A 294 1.32 -17.05 2.15
C TYR A 294 -0.05 -17.48 1.62
N HIS A 295 -0.49 -18.69 1.98
CA HIS A 295 -1.80 -19.17 1.58
C HIS A 295 -2.94 -18.46 2.32
N THR A 296 -2.81 -18.30 3.64
CA THR A 296 -3.86 -17.74 4.52
C THR A 296 -3.76 -16.24 4.77
N GLY A 297 -2.71 -15.58 4.26
CA GLY A 297 -2.33 -14.21 4.61
C GLY A 297 -3.40 -13.15 4.28
N ALA A 298 -4.08 -13.27 3.13
CA ALA A 298 -5.16 -12.36 2.79
C ALA A 298 -6.32 -12.43 3.81
N SER A 299 -6.70 -13.64 4.23
CA SER A 299 -7.71 -13.85 5.27
C SER A 299 -7.29 -13.30 6.62
N LEU A 300 -6.01 -13.50 7.00
CA LEU A 300 -5.44 -12.98 8.24
C LEU A 300 -5.42 -11.44 8.25
N CYS A 301 -4.90 -10.81 7.20
CA CYS A 301 -4.84 -9.34 7.11
C CYS A 301 -6.23 -8.71 7.03
N ARG A 302 -7.19 -9.37 6.36
CA ARG A 302 -8.60 -8.95 6.37
C ARG A 302 -9.17 -8.95 7.79
N TRP A 303 -8.91 -10.01 8.55
CA TRP A 303 -9.36 -10.11 9.95
C TRP A 303 -8.69 -9.06 10.84
N LEU A 304 -7.36 -8.89 10.74
CA LEU A 304 -6.61 -7.86 11.48
C LEU A 304 -7.04 -6.43 11.14
N ALA A 305 -7.47 -6.19 9.89
CA ALA A 305 -7.97 -4.88 9.48
C ALA A 305 -9.42 -4.61 9.90
N GLY A 306 -10.11 -5.59 10.49
CA GLY A 306 -11.50 -5.46 10.93
C GLY A 306 -12.53 -5.55 9.80
N ILE A 307 -12.14 -6.00 8.60
CA ILE A 307 -13.06 -6.16 7.48
C ILE A 307 -13.92 -7.40 7.71
N ARG A 308 -15.20 -7.16 8.01
CA ARG A 308 -16.20 -8.21 8.19
C ARG A 308 -16.76 -8.60 6.82
N LEU A 309 -16.80 -9.91 6.55
CA LEU A 309 -17.47 -10.43 5.36
C LEU A 309 -18.99 -10.40 5.59
N PRO A 310 -19.79 -10.14 4.54
CA PRO A 310 -21.21 -10.39 4.61
C PRO A 310 -21.42 -11.89 4.89
N VAL A 311 -22.20 -12.20 5.91
CA VAL A 311 -22.65 -13.56 6.18
C VAL A 311 -24.02 -13.73 5.55
N PHE A 312 -24.21 -14.79 4.77
CA PHE A 312 -25.53 -15.14 4.26
C PHE A 312 -26.23 -16.00 5.32
N PRO A 313 -27.30 -15.49 5.98
CA PRO A 313 -28.04 -16.28 6.93
C PRO A 313 -28.92 -17.26 6.14
N SER A 314 -28.73 -18.55 6.36
CA SER A 314 -29.49 -19.68 5.80
C SER A 314 -29.17 -20.13 4.36
N ALA A 315 -29.18 -21.44 4.16
CA ALA A 315 -29.13 -22.10 2.85
C ALA A 315 -30.48 -22.04 2.10
N THR A 316 -31.55 -21.62 2.77
CA THR A 316 -32.93 -21.53 2.26
C THR A 316 -33.27 -20.20 1.59
N SER A 317 -32.27 -19.34 1.35
CA SER A 317 -32.41 -18.01 0.72
C SER A 317 -33.38 -17.02 1.40
N HIS A 318 -33.97 -17.38 2.53
CA HIS A 318 -35.07 -16.63 3.17
C HIS A 318 -34.59 -15.31 3.84
N TRP A 319 -33.28 -15.05 3.81
CA TRP A 319 -32.63 -13.88 4.40
C TRP A 319 -31.44 -13.40 3.55
N VAL A 320 -31.45 -13.68 2.23
CA VAL A 320 -30.34 -13.32 1.30
C VAL A 320 -30.10 -11.81 1.23
N PHE A 321 -31.11 -11.01 1.57
CA PHE A 321 -31.04 -9.56 1.58
C PHE A 321 -31.06 -8.95 2.99
N GLU A 322 -31.29 -9.74 4.04
CA GLU A 322 -31.16 -9.28 5.43
C GLU A 322 -29.69 -9.41 5.87
N THR A 323 -28.98 -8.30 5.79
CA THR A 323 -27.64 -8.14 6.35
C THR A 323 -27.70 -7.88 7.87
N ARG A 324 -26.62 -8.27 8.57
CA ARG A 324 -26.45 -8.06 10.03
C ARG A 324 -26.88 -6.65 10.47
N PRO A 325 -27.55 -6.50 11.64
CA PRO A 325 -27.84 -5.17 12.23
C PRO A 325 -26.60 -4.29 12.43
N ASP A 326 -25.42 -4.91 12.55
CA ASP A 326 -24.13 -4.24 12.81
C ASP A 326 -23.31 -3.95 11.52
N LEU A 327 -23.80 -4.34 10.34
CA LEU A 327 -23.25 -3.85 9.08
C LEU A 327 -24.08 -2.64 8.64
N PRO A 328 -23.46 -1.54 8.15
CA PRO A 328 -24.18 -0.32 7.78
C PRO A 328 -25.11 -0.62 6.61
N THR A 329 -26.39 -0.86 6.92
CA THR A 329 -27.35 -1.44 5.98
C THR A 329 -28.73 -0.80 6.05
N THR A 330 -29.00 0.06 7.04
CA THR A 330 -30.36 0.54 7.30
C THR A 330 -30.41 2.05 7.46
N VAL A 331 -31.26 2.69 6.67
CA VAL A 331 -31.81 4.02 6.95
C VAL A 331 -32.45 3.96 8.34
N VAL A 332 -31.89 4.67 9.33
CA VAL A 332 -32.56 4.82 10.63
C VAL A 332 -33.69 5.81 10.44
N THR A 333 -34.92 5.32 10.28
CA THR A 333 -36.11 6.16 10.37
C THR A 333 -36.37 6.43 11.85
N GLY A 334 -35.90 7.58 12.35
CA GLY A 334 -36.58 8.23 13.46
C GLY A 334 -37.99 8.62 12.99
N HIS A 335 -39.00 8.41 13.82
CA HIS A 335 -40.43 8.52 13.47
C HIS A 335 -40.89 9.90 12.94
N ASP A 336 -40.01 10.91 12.86
CA ASP A 336 -40.33 12.26 12.37
C ASP A 336 -39.22 12.93 11.54
N ASP A 337 -38.15 12.21 11.15
CA ASP A 337 -37.06 12.79 10.35
C ASP A 337 -37.03 12.24 8.92
N THR A 338 -36.69 13.12 7.97
CA THR A 338 -36.49 12.74 6.56
C THR A 338 -35.44 11.64 6.44
N PRO A 339 -35.67 10.58 5.64
CA PRO A 339 -34.73 9.48 5.53
C PRO A 339 -33.39 9.95 4.98
N VAL A 340 -32.35 10.01 5.82
CA VAL A 340 -30.97 10.25 5.42
C VAL A 340 -30.24 8.92 5.41
N LEU A 341 -29.64 8.58 4.26
CA LEU A 341 -28.67 7.47 4.17
C LEU A 341 -27.60 7.67 5.24
N GLU A 342 -27.25 6.64 6.00
CA GLU A 342 -26.08 6.68 6.88
C GLU A 342 -24.88 7.09 5.99
N GLY A 343 -24.37 8.30 6.25
CA GLY A 343 -23.73 9.13 5.24
C GLY A 343 -22.34 8.66 4.75
N PRO A 344 -21.53 9.60 4.22
CA PRO A 344 -20.16 9.34 3.71
C PRO A 344 -19.21 8.62 4.69
N GLU A 345 -19.53 8.63 5.99
CA GLU A 345 -18.69 8.05 7.04
C GLU A 345 -18.57 6.52 6.98
N SER A 346 -19.61 5.80 6.54
CA SER A 346 -19.57 4.33 6.41
C SER A 346 -18.61 3.90 5.29
N ILE A 347 -18.65 4.60 4.14
CA ILE A 347 -17.77 4.37 3.00
C ILE A 347 -16.33 4.75 3.36
N ARG A 348 -16.13 5.90 4.02
CA ARG A 348 -14.81 6.36 4.49
C ARG A 348 -14.16 5.34 5.42
N GLN A 349 -14.91 4.78 6.37
CA GLN A 349 -14.40 3.75 7.27
C GLN A 349 -14.01 2.48 6.51
N VAL A 350 -14.85 2.00 5.59
CA VAL A 350 -14.54 0.82 4.76
C VAL A 350 -13.28 1.04 3.94
N LEU A 351 -13.10 2.22 3.34
CA LEU A 351 -11.87 2.56 2.61
C LEU A 351 -10.65 2.56 3.53
N LEU A 352 -10.74 3.15 4.73
CA LEU A 352 -9.67 3.14 5.72
C LEU A 352 -9.28 1.71 6.16
N HIS A 353 -10.27 0.84 6.37
CA HIS A 353 -10.04 -0.57 6.69
C HIS A 353 -9.42 -1.33 5.51
N ALA A 354 -9.85 -1.05 4.28
CA ALA A 354 -9.27 -1.63 3.07
C ALA A 354 -7.82 -1.20 2.87
N GLU A 355 -7.49 0.07 3.09
CA GLU A 355 -6.12 0.57 3.04
C GLU A 355 -5.23 -0.05 4.13
N ARG A 356 -5.75 -0.22 5.35
CA ARG A 356 -5.06 -0.94 6.43
C ARG A 356 -4.82 -2.40 6.05
N ALA A 357 -5.82 -3.10 5.50
CA ALA A 357 -5.66 -4.49 5.05
C ALA A 357 -4.59 -4.59 3.96
N ARG A 358 -4.60 -3.68 2.98
CA ARG A 358 -3.58 -3.60 1.93
C ARG A 358 -2.18 -3.37 2.51
N GLY A 359 -2.06 -2.44 3.46
CA GLY A 359 -0.79 -2.14 4.14
C GLY A 359 -0.23 -3.34 4.92
N LEU A 360 -1.07 -4.01 5.72
CA LEU A 360 -0.70 -5.22 6.45
C LEU A 360 -0.30 -6.36 5.53
N LEU A 361 -1.08 -6.58 4.45
CA LEU A 361 -0.80 -7.65 3.50
C LEU A 361 0.52 -7.43 2.78
N SER A 362 0.79 -6.20 2.31
CA SER A 362 2.06 -5.88 1.66
C SER A 362 3.26 -6.09 2.59
N GLY A 363 3.13 -5.74 3.87
CA GLY A 363 4.18 -5.98 4.86
C GLY A 363 4.36 -7.45 5.22
N LEU A 364 3.27 -8.18 5.40
CA LEU A 364 3.28 -9.63 5.63
C LEU A 364 3.99 -10.34 4.47
N LEU A 365 3.62 -10.05 3.21
CA LEU A 365 4.24 -10.67 2.03
C LEU A 365 5.73 -10.34 1.92
N PHE A 366 6.16 -9.13 2.27
CA PHE A 366 7.58 -8.77 2.27
C PHE A 366 8.34 -9.52 3.37
N GLY A 367 7.80 -9.54 4.60
CA GLY A 367 8.42 -10.24 5.73
C GLY A 367 8.51 -11.75 5.50
N LEU A 368 7.42 -12.37 5.03
CA LEU A 368 7.42 -13.78 4.63
C LEU A 368 8.40 -14.06 3.49
N GLY A 369 8.50 -13.14 2.53
CA GLY A 369 9.44 -13.28 1.41
C GLY A 369 10.89 -13.33 1.86
N VAL A 370 11.27 -12.44 2.78
CA VAL A 370 12.61 -12.47 3.42
C VAL A 370 12.83 -13.79 4.13
N LEU A 371 11.85 -14.26 4.93
CA LEU A 371 11.96 -15.54 5.64
C LEU A 371 12.10 -16.73 4.69
N ILE A 372 11.32 -16.78 3.61
CA ILE A 372 11.42 -17.86 2.60
C ILE A 372 12.78 -17.85 1.93
N VAL A 373 13.27 -16.69 1.49
CA VAL A 373 14.58 -16.59 0.83
C VAL A 373 15.67 -17.08 1.79
N VAL A 374 15.72 -16.53 3.00
CA VAL A 374 16.75 -16.89 3.99
C VAL A 374 16.69 -18.37 4.35
N THR A 375 15.50 -18.90 4.69
CA THR A 375 15.36 -20.32 5.05
C THR A 375 15.70 -21.22 3.87
N THR A 376 15.07 -21.04 2.71
CA THR A 376 15.30 -21.92 1.55
C THR A 376 16.77 -21.96 1.13
N VAL A 377 17.42 -20.80 1.08
CA VAL A 377 18.86 -20.71 0.83
C VAL A 377 19.65 -21.40 1.93
N ALA A 378 19.29 -21.20 3.21
CA ALA A 378 19.93 -21.80 4.38
C ALA A 378 19.78 -23.35 4.46
N LEU A 379 18.67 -23.93 4.01
CA LEU A 379 18.49 -25.38 3.95
C LEU A 379 19.27 -26.04 2.80
N CYS A 380 19.53 -25.31 1.73
CA CYS A 380 20.20 -25.82 0.53
C CYS A 380 21.72 -25.99 0.73
N ASP A 381 22.13 -27.00 1.51
CA ASP A 381 23.54 -27.24 1.78
C ASP A 381 24.25 -28.05 0.68
N PRO A 382 25.26 -27.50 -0.01
CA PRO A 382 25.91 -28.18 -1.14
C PRO A 382 26.67 -29.46 -0.76
N HIS A 383 27.12 -29.56 0.50
CA HIS A 383 27.90 -30.67 1.03
C HIS A 383 27.05 -31.73 1.76
N GLY A 384 25.74 -31.54 1.87
CA GLY A 384 24.86 -32.49 2.55
C GLY A 384 24.57 -33.74 1.72
N ASP A 385 24.48 -34.89 2.38
CA ASP A 385 24.22 -36.20 1.74
C ASP A 385 22.92 -36.20 0.92
N ARG A 386 21.88 -35.50 1.40
CA ARG A 386 20.55 -35.41 0.78
C ARG A 386 20.32 -34.08 0.05
N ARG A 387 21.36 -33.50 -0.56
CA ARG A 387 21.32 -32.19 -1.25
C ARG A 387 20.18 -32.01 -2.26
N TRP A 388 19.74 -33.08 -2.90
CA TRP A 388 18.65 -33.05 -3.89
C TRP A 388 17.30 -32.69 -3.26
N LEU A 389 17.05 -33.05 -1.99
CA LEU A 389 15.76 -32.87 -1.33
C LEU A 389 15.48 -31.38 -1.00
N PRO A 390 16.39 -30.62 -0.37
CA PRO A 390 16.24 -29.18 -0.20
C PRO A 390 16.11 -28.42 -1.52
N VAL A 391 16.85 -28.85 -2.57
CA VAL A 391 16.77 -28.22 -3.91
C VAL A 391 15.41 -28.46 -4.54
N LEU A 392 14.86 -29.67 -4.40
CA LEU A 392 13.50 -29.97 -4.86
C LEU A 392 12.47 -29.08 -4.14
N ILE A 393 12.55 -28.98 -2.81
CA ILE A 393 11.67 -28.09 -2.03
C ILE A 393 11.83 -26.63 -2.49
N ALA A 394 13.06 -26.15 -2.69
CA ALA A 394 13.33 -24.80 -3.18
C ALA A 394 12.69 -24.55 -4.55
N SER A 395 12.78 -25.52 -5.46
CA SER A 395 12.17 -25.44 -6.79
C SER A 395 10.64 -25.38 -6.72
N LEU A 396 10.02 -26.18 -5.85
CA LEU A 396 8.58 -26.19 -5.62
C LEU A 396 8.10 -24.87 -4.99
N VAL A 397 8.84 -24.33 -4.02
CA VAL A 397 8.56 -23.04 -3.38
C VAL A 397 8.66 -21.91 -4.40
N ALA A 398 9.72 -21.88 -5.22
CA ALA A 398 9.87 -20.86 -6.27
C ALA A 398 8.73 -20.97 -7.30
N GLY A 399 8.41 -22.18 -7.77
CA GLY A 399 7.30 -22.42 -8.69
C GLY A 399 5.94 -21.98 -8.12
N PHE A 400 5.65 -22.34 -6.86
CA PHE A 400 4.46 -21.90 -6.15
C PHE A 400 4.38 -20.37 -6.10
N LEU A 401 5.45 -19.68 -5.68
CA LEU A 401 5.45 -18.22 -5.52
C LEU A 401 5.25 -17.48 -6.86
N VAL A 402 5.91 -17.92 -7.94
CA VAL A 402 5.71 -17.32 -9.28
C VAL A 402 4.25 -17.45 -9.71
N LEU A 403 3.65 -18.62 -9.50
CA LEU A 403 2.25 -18.85 -9.87
C LEU A 403 1.29 -18.06 -8.98
N ARG A 404 1.57 -18.01 -7.67
CA ARG A 404 0.78 -17.32 -6.65
C ARG A 404 0.68 -15.82 -6.87
N GLY A 405 1.69 -15.20 -7.51
CA GLY A 405 1.66 -13.79 -7.88
C GLY A 405 0.38 -13.37 -8.60
N ARG A 406 -0.26 -14.28 -9.34
CA ARG A 406 -1.51 -14.05 -10.08
C ARG A 406 -2.75 -13.83 -9.19
N SER A 407 -2.69 -14.26 -7.92
CA SER A 407 -3.79 -14.13 -6.97
C SER A 407 -3.94 -12.72 -6.41
N PHE A 408 -2.92 -11.86 -6.56
CA PHE A 408 -2.90 -10.51 -6.01
C PHE A 408 -3.31 -9.48 -7.06
N ARG A 409 -4.30 -8.65 -6.73
CA ARG A 409 -4.74 -7.54 -7.60
C ARG A 409 -3.81 -6.33 -7.53
N ASP A 410 -3.14 -6.11 -6.40
CA ASP A 410 -2.18 -5.01 -6.26
C ASP A 410 -0.85 -5.37 -6.93
N ARG A 411 -0.42 -4.54 -7.88
CA ARG A 411 0.84 -4.72 -8.62
C ARG A 411 2.05 -4.87 -7.71
N TRP A 412 2.11 -4.10 -6.63
CA TRP A 412 3.26 -4.15 -5.72
C TRP A 412 3.33 -5.46 -4.95
N GLN A 413 2.18 -6.01 -4.56
CA GLN A 413 2.09 -7.31 -3.90
C GLN A 413 2.43 -8.45 -4.87
N ALA A 414 1.94 -8.40 -6.10
CA ALA A 414 2.30 -9.39 -7.12
C ALA A 414 3.81 -9.36 -7.41
N ILE A 415 4.40 -8.17 -7.55
CA ILE A 415 5.85 -8.00 -7.79
C ILE A 415 6.67 -8.52 -6.60
N THR A 416 6.28 -8.25 -5.34
CA THR A 416 7.06 -8.74 -4.18
C THR A 416 7.08 -10.27 -4.10
N VAL A 417 5.96 -10.94 -4.38
CA VAL A 417 5.90 -12.41 -4.40
C VAL A 417 6.72 -12.98 -5.55
N ALA A 418 6.62 -12.41 -6.76
CA ALA A 418 7.42 -12.83 -7.91
C ALA A 418 8.92 -12.63 -7.66
N MET A 419 9.33 -11.48 -7.12
CA MET A 419 10.72 -11.20 -6.77
C MET A 419 11.24 -12.15 -5.70
N THR A 420 10.41 -12.53 -4.73
CA THR A 420 10.78 -13.54 -3.71
C THR A 420 11.18 -14.85 -4.37
N ALA A 421 10.41 -15.33 -5.35
CA ALA A 421 10.74 -16.54 -6.08
C ALA A 421 12.09 -16.44 -6.83
N VAL A 422 12.33 -15.29 -7.47
CA VAL A 422 13.61 -15.02 -8.14
C VAL A 422 14.77 -15.02 -7.15
N PHE A 423 14.62 -14.36 -5.99
CA PHE A 423 15.66 -14.33 -4.96
C PHE A 423 15.94 -15.71 -4.35
N VAL A 424 14.93 -16.59 -4.24
CA VAL A 424 15.14 -17.99 -3.87
C VAL A 424 16.05 -18.68 -4.88
N VAL A 425 15.72 -18.59 -6.18
CA VAL A 425 16.52 -19.23 -7.24
C VAL A 425 17.95 -18.68 -7.26
N VAL A 426 18.10 -17.36 -7.25
CA VAL A 426 19.41 -16.69 -7.25
C VAL A 426 20.23 -17.09 -6.03
N GLY A 427 19.64 -17.06 -4.84
CA GLY A 427 20.33 -17.39 -3.60
C GLY A 427 20.78 -18.85 -3.54
N VAL A 428 19.94 -19.79 -3.98
CA VAL A 428 20.29 -21.22 -4.03
C VAL A 428 21.42 -21.45 -5.04
N VAL A 429 21.31 -20.91 -6.26
CA VAL A 429 22.35 -21.06 -7.28
C VAL A 429 23.69 -20.47 -6.80
N LEU A 430 23.69 -19.25 -6.26
CA LEU A 430 24.90 -18.63 -5.73
C LEU A 430 25.51 -19.46 -4.59
N ARG A 431 24.69 -19.98 -3.67
CA ARG A 431 25.18 -20.86 -2.60
C ARG A 431 25.86 -22.11 -3.14
N TYR A 432 25.31 -22.75 -4.18
CA TYR A 432 25.92 -23.93 -4.79
C TYR A 432 27.20 -23.63 -5.55
N ILE A 433 27.26 -22.50 -6.28
CA ILE A 433 28.48 -22.06 -6.98
C ILE A 433 29.61 -21.81 -5.97
N VAL A 434 29.33 -21.00 -4.94
CA VAL A 434 30.33 -20.63 -3.92
C VAL A 434 30.73 -21.83 -3.07
N GLY A 435 29.80 -22.73 -2.77
CA GLY A 435 30.05 -23.89 -1.93
C GLY A 435 30.84 -25.00 -2.62
N LEU A 436 30.52 -25.35 -3.87
CA LEU A 436 31.18 -26.47 -4.57
C LEU A 436 32.41 -26.04 -5.37
N GLN A 437 32.45 -24.80 -5.87
CA GLN A 437 33.58 -24.24 -6.63
C GLN A 437 34.04 -25.12 -7.82
N THR A 438 33.09 -25.83 -8.46
CA THR A 438 33.36 -26.67 -9.64
C THR A 438 32.96 -25.97 -10.95
N PRO A 439 33.68 -26.20 -12.07
CA PRO A 439 33.36 -25.56 -13.35
C PRO A 439 31.99 -25.97 -13.89
N ALA A 440 31.55 -27.21 -13.62
CA ALA A 440 30.22 -27.69 -13.99
C ALA A 440 29.10 -26.92 -13.26
N MET A 441 29.27 -26.65 -11.96
CA MET A 441 28.28 -25.89 -11.19
C MET A 441 28.27 -24.41 -11.58
N LEU A 442 29.44 -23.83 -11.88
CA LEU A 442 29.54 -22.46 -12.37
C LEU A 442 28.80 -22.29 -13.71
N SER A 443 29.06 -23.16 -14.68
CA SER A 443 28.41 -23.11 -16.00
C SER A 443 26.89 -23.33 -15.91
N ALA A 444 26.44 -24.34 -15.16
CA ALA A 444 25.02 -24.58 -14.92
C ALA A 444 24.34 -23.42 -14.19
N GLY A 445 25.00 -22.87 -13.16
CA GLY A 445 24.49 -21.76 -12.38
C GLY A 445 24.36 -20.47 -13.20
N VAL A 446 25.37 -20.12 -14.00
CA VAL A 446 25.30 -18.98 -14.94
C VAL A 446 24.18 -19.18 -15.96
N ALA A 447 24.01 -20.39 -16.50
CA ALA A 447 22.92 -20.69 -17.41
C ALA A 447 21.55 -20.48 -16.75
N ILE A 448 21.33 -20.97 -15.52
CA ILE A 448 20.07 -20.78 -14.79
C ILE A 448 19.82 -19.29 -14.51
N LEU A 449 20.84 -18.55 -14.07
CA LEU A 449 20.75 -17.12 -13.77
C LEU A 449 20.39 -16.26 -14.99
N LEU A 450 20.72 -16.71 -16.21
CA LEU A 450 20.35 -16.03 -17.45
C LEU A 450 19.00 -16.53 -18.01
N LEU A 451 18.79 -17.84 -18.04
CA LEU A 451 17.62 -18.45 -18.66
C LEU A 451 16.33 -18.18 -17.87
N VAL A 452 16.37 -18.17 -16.54
CA VAL A 452 15.16 -17.93 -15.73
C VAL A 452 14.61 -16.51 -15.93
N PRO A 453 15.42 -15.44 -15.82
CA PRO A 453 14.96 -14.08 -16.14
C PRO A 453 14.57 -13.93 -17.62
N ALA A 454 15.30 -14.55 -18.56
CA ALA A 454 14.96 -14.49 -19.98
C ALA A 454 13.59 -15.14 -20.26
N ALA A 455 13.32 -16.32 -19.68
CA ALA A 455 12.00 -16.95 -19.76
C ALA A 455 10.92 -16.09 -19.11
N GLY A 456 11.22 -15.43 -17.97
CA GLY A 456 10.33 -14.47 -17.33
C GLY A 456 10.01 -13.25 -18.22
N LEU A 457 11.00 -12.71 -18.91
CA LEU A 457 10.83 -11.60 -19.86
C LEU A 457 9.96 -12.01 -21.06
N ILE A 458 10.22 -13.20 -21.63
CA ILE A 458 9.41 -13.76 -22.72
C ILE A 458 7.96 -13.95 -22.25
N ALA A 459 7.76 -14.55 -21.07
CA ALA A 459 6.44 -14.71 -20.49
C ALA A 459 5.75 -13.36 -20.25
N ALA A 460 6.46 -12.35 -19.75
CA ALA A 460 5.92 -11.00 -19.55
C ALA A 460 5.50 -10.32 -20.86
N ALA A 461 6.21 -10.59 -21.96
CA ALA A 461 5.86 -10.05 -23.28
C ALA A 461 4.66 -10.77 -23.92
N VAL A 462 4.52 -12.08 -23.70
CA VAL A 462 3.49 -12.90 -24.36
C VAL A 462 2.17 -12.94 -23.57
N VAL A 463 2.24 -13.13 -22.24
CA VAL A 463 1.06 -13.41 -21.40
C VAL A 463 -0.02 -12.32 -21.46
N PRO A 464 0.30 -11.01 -21.32
CA PRO A 464 -0.73 -9.96 -21.34
C PRO A 464 -1.44 -9.81 -22.68
N ASN A 465 -0.78 -10.22 -23.77
CA ASN A 465 -1.26 -10.03 -25.15
C ASN A 465 -2.07 -11.23 -25.67
N THR A 466 -2.31 -12.24 -24.84
CA THR A 466 -3.00 -13.47 -25.26
C THR A 466 -4.24 -13.72 -24.41
N VAL A 467 -5.35 -14.01 -25.09
CA VAL A 467 -6.60 -14.41 -24.42
C VAL A 467 -6.53 -15.90 -24.11
N TYR A 468 -6.36 -16.24 -22.84
CA TYR A 468 -6.28 -17.63 -22.41
C TYR A 468 -7.66 -18.28 -22.24
N SER A 469 -7.77 -19.52 -22.71
CA SER A 469 -8.97 -20.33 -22.47
C SER A 469 -9.18 -20.56 -20.96
N PRO A 470 -10.44 -20.69 -20.49
CA PRO A 470 -10.73 -21.03 -19.09
C PRO A 470 -10.03 -22.32 -18.63
N LEU A 471 -9.90 -23.31 -19.52
CA LEU A 471 -9.20 -24.56 -19.23
C LEU A 471 -7.72 -24.32 -18.93
N PHE A 472 -7.03 -23.50 -19.73
CA PHE A 472 -5.62 -23.18 -19.49
C PHE A 472 -5.42 -22.49 -18.13
N ARG A 473 -6.30 -21.55 -17.76
CA ARG A 473 -6.28 -20.92 -16.44
C ARG A 473 -6.43 -21.94 -15.31
N LYS A 474 -7.33 -22.92 -15.48
CA LYS A 474 -7.51 -24.00 -14.50
C LYS A 474 -6.30 -24.93 -14.43
N PHE A 475 -5.68 -25.27 -15.55
CA PHE A 475 -4.45 -26.06 -15.57
C PHE A 475 -3.32 -25.37 -14.82
N VAL A 476 -3.15 -24.06 -14.98
CA VAL A 476 -2.13 -23.30 -14.25
C VAL A 476 -2.39 -23.31 -12.73
N GLU A 477 -3.65 -23.21 -12.33
CA GLU A 477 -4.07 -23.35 -10.93
C GLU A 477 -3.75 -24.75 -10.37
N TRP A 478 -3.97 -25.81 -11.17
CA TRP A 478 -3.60 -27.17 -10.78
C TRP A 478 -2.09 -27.34 -10.62
N ILE A 479 -1.28 -26.73 -11.49
CA ILE A 479 0.17 -26.71 -11.35
C ILE A 479 0.58 -25.97 -10.07
N GLU A 480 -0.09 -24.87 -9.72
CA GLU A 480 0.16 -24.17 -8.45
C GLU A 480 -0.07 -25.11 -7.26
N TYR A 481 -1.16 -25.87 -7.27
CA TYR A 481 -1.44 -26.85 -6.21
C TYR A 481 -0.47 -28.03 -6.20
N LEU A 482 -0.03 -28.49 -7.38
CA LEU A 482 0.99 -29.53 -7.50
C LEU A 482 2.35 -29.06 -6.96
N CYS A 483 2.68 -27.78 -7.10
CA CYS A 483 3.87 -27.19 -6.47
C CYS A 483 3.70 -27.05 -4.95
N LEU A 484 2.51 -26.69 -4.47
CA LEU A 484 2.25 -26.43 -3.05
C LEU A 484 2.16 -27.70 -2.20
N MET A 485 1.35 -28.69 -2.64
CA MET A 485 1.02 -29.89 -1.86
C MET A 485 2.25 -30.67 -1.37
N PRO A 486 3.29 -30.95 -2.20
CA PRO A 486 4.43 -31.76 -1.78
C PRO A 486 5.37 -31.06 -0.81
N ILE A 487 5.33 -29.72 -0.69
CA ILE A 487 6.26 -28.97 0.17
C ILE A 487 6.17 -29.44 1.63
N PHE A 488 4.97 -29.71 2.12
CA PHE A 488 4.74 -30.17 3.50
C PHE A 488 5.29 -31.58 3.79
N PRO A 489 4.91 -32.65 3.06
CA PRO A 489 5.47 -33.97 3.30
C PRO A 489 6.98 -34.02 3.03
N LEU A 490 7.48 -33.34 1.99
CA LEU A 490 8.93 -33.27 1.73
C LEU A 490 9.67 -32.53 2.85
N GLY A 491 9.09 -31.47 3.42
CA GLY A 491 9.63 -30.77 4.58
C GLY A 491 9.71 -31.68 5.81
N LEU A 492 8.65 -32.44 6.11
CA LEU A 492 8.65 -33.41 7.21
C LEU A 492 9.68 -34.52 6.98
N TRP A 493 9.89 -34.93 5.73
CA TRP A 493 10.95 -35.86 5.39
C TRP A 493 12.34 -35.26 5.61
N LEU A 494 12.55 -34.01 5.22
CA LEU A 494 13.81 -33.30 5.42
C LEU A 494 14.15 -33.11 6.91
N MET A 495 13.13 -33.03 7.75
CA MET A 495 13.24 -33.02 9.21
C MET A 495 13.50 -34.40 9.84
N ASN A 496 13.62 -35.46 9.04
CA ASN A 496 13.72 -36.87 9.47
C ASN A 496 12.55 -37.34 10.36
N VAL A 497 11.36 -36.72 10.23
CA VAL A 497 10.18 -37.10 11.04
C VAL A 497 9.73 -38.53 10.72
N TYR A 498 9.74 -38.91 9.45
CA TYR A 498 9.35 -40.28 9.05
C TYR A 498 10.32 -41.35 9.55
N GLU A 499 11.62 -41.04 9.61
CA GLU A 499 12.61 -41.95 10.21
C GLU A 499 12.40 -42.06 11.71
N ALA A 500 12.15 -40.93 12.40
CA ALA A 500 11.85 -40.93 13.82
C ALA A 500 10.58 -41.74 14.16
N ILE A 501 9.57 -41.75 13.29
CA ILE A 501 8.37 -42.58 13.45
C ILE A 501 8.68 -44.05 13.19
N ARG A 502 9.53 -44.37 12.21
CA ARG A 502 9.88 -45.75 11.84
C ARG A 502 10.73 -46.47 12.89
N TYR A 503 11.61 -45.74 13.58
CA TYR A 503 12.57 -46.27 14.56
C TYR A 503 12.16 -46.06 16.02
N ARG A 504 10.97 -45.50 16.27
CA ARG A 504 10.28 -45.55 17.56
C ARG A 504 9.44 -46.82 17.65
#